data_AF-A0A7C3M022-F1
#
_entry.id   AF-A0A7C3M022-F1
#
_cell.length_a   1.000
_cell.length_b   1.000
_cell.length_c   1.000
_cell.angle_alpha   90.00
_cell.angle_beta   90.00
_cell.angle_gamma   90.00
#
_symmetry.space_group_name_H-M   'P 1'
#
loop_
_entity.id
_entity.type
_entity.pdbx_description
1 polymer ?
#
loop_
_entity_poly.entity_id
_entity_poly.type
_entity_poly.pdbx_seq_one_letter_code
_entity_poly.pdbx_strand_id
1 'polypeptide(L)'
;MNGRIAWLVIGAFGVILVWVLYEKIRDAIASGRLMLTLFRWAFVLVGEIVFLAGSALVFLGIGKLRRQIRKWQYRLPAGVTMEMVLRESPYELAHFQGEDDYRVVDKRTGEFVEWKDPDGAKAWIIRQYLKQRRNEQRSRISG
;
A
#
# COMPACT_ATOMS: atom_id res chain seq x y z
N MET A 1 -11.07 -3.70 1.95
CA MET A 1 -11.26 -3.17 3.32
C MET A 1 -10.64 -1.79 3.37
N ASN A 2 -11.47 -0.75 3.52
CA ASN A 2 -11.02 0.64 3.39
C ASN A 2 -10.06 0.98 4.53
N GLY A 3 -8.85 1.47 4.21
CA GLY A 3 -7.81 1.81 5.21
C GLY A 3 -8.27 2.80 6.28
N ARG A 4 -9.36 3.52 6.04
CA ARG A 4 -10.05 4.39 7.01
C ARG A 4 -10.64 3.63 8.20
N ILE A 5 -11.22 2.44 7.98
CA ILE A 5 -11.83 1.64 9.06
C ILE A 5 -10.74 1.02 9.93
N ALA A 6 -9.63 0.58 9.33
CA ALA A 6 -8.47 0.07 10.07
C ALA A 6 -7.87 1.15 10.99
N TRP A 7 -7.79 2.40 10.52
CA TRP A 7 -7.32 3.53 11.32
C TRP A 7 -8.23 3.84 12.52
N LEU A 8 -9.55 3.76 12.33
CA LEU A 8 -10.51 3.96 13.42
C LEU A 8 -10.43 2.86 14.48
N VAL A 9 -10.26 1.60 14.07
CA VAL A 9 -10.12 0.47 15.00
C VAL A 9 -8.83 0.58 15.81
N ILE A 10 -7.71 0.94 15.16
CA ILE A 10 -6.42 1.15 15.84
C ILE A 10 -6.49 2.34 16.80
N GLY A 11 -7.11 3.45 16.37
CA GLY A 11 -7.31 4.63 17.20
C GLY A 11 -8.18 4.34 18.43
N ALA A 12 -9.31 3.66 18.25
CA ALA A 12 -10.20 3.27 19.34
C ALA A 12 -9.50 2.34 20.34
N PHE A 13 -8.71 1.38 19.85
CA PHE A 13 -7.94 0.48 20.69
C PHE A 13 -6.88 1.25 21.51
N GLY A 14 -6.19 2.21 20.90
CA GLY A 14 -5.24 3.08 21.59
C GLY A 14 -5.88 3.91 22.70
N VAL A 15 -7.05 4.51 22.45
CA VAL A 15 -7.78 5.31 23.44
C VAL A 15 -8.25 4.46 24.63
N ILE A 16 -8.79 3.27 24.36
CA ILE A 16 -9.21 2.34 25.43
C ILE A 16 -8.01 1.91 26.27
N LEU A 17 -6.87 1.62 25.63
CA LEU A 17 -5.65 1.20 26.32
C LEU A 17 -5.11 2.31 27.24
N VAL A 18 -5.11 3.56 26.76
CA VAL A 18 -4.73 4.74 27.54
C VAL A 18 -5.69 4.98 28.70
N TRP A 19 -7.00 4.83 28.48
CA TRP A 19 -8.02 4.99 29.51
C TRP A 19 -7.87 3.95 30.63
N VAL A 20 -7.71 2.68 30.28
CA VAL A 20 -7.49 1.58 31.24
C VAL A 20 -6.19 1.78 32.01
N LEU A 21 -5.14 2.28 31.35
CA LEU A 21 -3.89 2.65 32.01
C LEU A 21 -4.10 3.79 33.01
N TYR A 22 -4.85 4.83 32.63
CA TYR A 22 -5.11 6.01 33.45
C TYR A 22 -5.85 5.65 34.74
N GLU A 23 -6.88 4.81 34.67
CA GLU A 23 -7.63 4.33 35.83
C GLU A 23 -6.73 3.53 36.79
N LYS A 24 -5.93 2.58 36.27
CA LYS A 24 -5.01 1.80 37.10
C LYS A 24 -3.90 2.66 37.72
N ILE A 25 -3.43 3.68 37.02
CA ILE A 25 -2.45 4.63 37.55
C ILE A 25 -3.08 5.47 38.67
N ARG A 26 -4.34 5.93 38.50
CA ARG A 26 -5.08 6.69 39.50
C ARG A 26 -5.28 5.89 40.79
N ASP A 27 -5.72 4.64 40.67
CA ASP A 27 -5.92 3.76 41.83
C ASP A 27 -4.60 3.40 42.52
N ALA A 28 -3.53 3.19 41.75
CA ALA A 28 -2.23 2.85 42.32
C ALA A 28 -1.52 4.04 42.97
N ILE A 29 -1.82 5.30 42.58
CA ILE A 29 -1.35 6.52 43.25
C ILE A 29 -1.85 6.61 44.69
N ALA A 30 -2.99 6.01 45.01
CA ALA A 30 -3.50 5.92 46.39
C ALA A 30 -2.67 4.97 47.29
N SER A 31 -1.77 4.13 46.72
CA SER A 31 -1.17 2.98 47.42
C SER A 31 0.32 3.07 47.79
N GLY A 32 1.02 4.19 47.54
CA GLY A 32 2.35 4.43 48.14
C GLY A 32 3.56 3.75 47.46
N ARG A 33 3.90 4.26 46.27
CA ARG A 33 5.25 4.55 45.70
C ARG A 33 6.50 3.76 46.19
N LEU A 34 6.86 2.70 45.45
CA LEU A 34 8.23 2.39 44.96
C LEU A 34 8.20 1.30 43.88
N MET A 35 7.31 0.32 44.03
CA MET A 35 7.00 -0.71 43.02
C MET A 35 6.39 -0.10 41.74
N LEU A 36 5.77 1.08 41.87
CA LEU A 36 5.06 1.80 40.83
C LEU A 36 5.94 2.22 39.64
N THR A 37 7.19 2.62 39.89
CA THR A 37 8.09 3.14 38.85
C THR A 37 8.56 2.02 37.93
N LEU A 38 8.91 0.85 38.49
CA LEU A 38 9.30 -0.33 37.73
C LEU A 38 8.14 -0.88 36.91
N PHE A 39 6.94 -1.00 37.49
CA PHE A 39 5.76 -1.39 36.73
C PHE A 39 5.42 -0.38 35.63
N ARG A 40 5.54 0.93 35.89
CA ARG A 40 5.31 1.97 34.87
C ARG A 40 6.24 1.79 33.67
N TRP A 41 7.54 1.59 33.89
CA TRP A 41 8.50 1.37 32.79
C TRP A 41 8.28 0.03 32.08
N ALA A 42 7.95 -1.03 32.82
CA ALA A 42 7.63 -2.33 32.23
C ALA A 42 6.40 -2.26 31.32
N PHE A 43 5.34 -1.54 31.73
CA PHE A 43 4.14 -1.36 30.90
C PHE A 43 4.38 -0.46 29.69
N VAL A 44 5.19 0.59 29.82
CA VAL A 44 5.60 1.43 28.68
C VAL A 44 6.37 0.61 27.65
N LEU A 45 7.34 -0.20 28.09
CA LEU A 45 8.10 -1.09 27.21
C LEU A 45 7.22 -2.12 26.52
N VAL A 46 6.29 -2.75 27.24
CA VAL A 46 5.36 -3.71 26.65
C VAL A 46 4.44 -3.03 25.63
N GLY A 47 3.92 -1.84 25.95
CA GLY A 47 3.11 -1.05 25.02
C GLY A 47 3.89 -0.67 23.76
N GLU A 48 5.14 -0.26 23.92
CA GLU A 48 6.04 0.09 22.81
C GLU A 48 6.37 -1.13 21.94
N ILE A 49 6.65 -2.29 22.54
CA ILE A 49 6.89 -3.54 21.80
C ILE A 49 5.65 -3.94 21.00
N VAL A 50 4.46 -3.89 21.61
CA VAL A 50 3.20 -4.22 20.92
C VAL A 50 2.92 -3.23 19.79
N PHE A 51 3.19 -1.95 20.00
CA PHE A 51 3.03 -0.92 18.99
C PHE A 51 4.00 -1.10 17.82
N LEU A 52 5.29 -1.35 18.11
CA LEU A 52 6.31 -1.62 17.11
C LEU A 52 6.02 -2.91 16.35
N ALA A 53 5.60 -3.97 17.04
CA ALA A 53 5.23 -5.25 16.42
C ALA A 53 3.99 -5.09 15.52
N GLY A 54 2.95 -4.39 15.99
CA GLY A 54 1.76 -4.10 15.21
C GLY A 54 2.06 -3.23 13.98
N SER A 55 2.88 -2.19 14.16
CA SER A 55 3.34 -1.31 13.08
C SER A 55 4.16 -2.08 12.05
N ALA A 56 5.12 -2.89 12.48
CA ALA A 56 5.94 -3.74 11.61
C ALA A 56 5.07 -4.76 10.85
N LEU A 57 4.06 -5.35 11.50
CA LEU A 57 3.15 -6.29 10.86
C LEU A 57 2.30 -5.62 9.77
N VAL A 58 1.82 -4.39 10.01
CA VAL A 58 1.10 -3.60 9.01
C VAL A 58 2.03 -3.20 7.85
N PHE A 59 3.24 -2.73 8.14
CA PHE A 59 4.20 -2.31 7.12
C PHE A 59 4.67 -3.48 6.24
N LEU A 60 5.04 -4.61 6.87
CA LEU A 60 5.44 -5.83 6.18
C LEU A 60 4.25 -6.51 5.48
N GLY A 61 3.06 -6.47 6.09
CA GLY A 61 1.83 -6.99 5.51
C GLY A 61 1.45 -6.28 4.22
N ILE A 62 1.46 -4.94 4.22
CA ILE A 62 1.21 -4.13 3.02
C ILE A 62 2.30 -4.37 1.97
N GLY A 63 3.57 -4.49 2.39
CA GLY A 63 4.69 -4.79 1.49
C GLY A 63 4.56 -6.16 0.80
N LYS A 64 4.21 -7.21 1.55
CA LYS A 64 4.00 -8.56 1.00
C LYS A 64 2.75 -8.63 0.13
N LEU A 65 1.66 -7.97 0.53
CA LEU A 65 0.42 -7.94 -0.24
C LEU A 65 0.62 -7.22 -1.58
N ARG A 66 1.36 -6.11 -1.63
CA ARG A 66 1.77 -5.45 -2.88
C ARG A 66 2.62 -6.35 -3.78
N ARG A 67 3.50 -7.18 -3.22
CA ARG A 67 4.30 -8.15 -4.00
C ARG A 67 3.46 -9.28 -4.56
N GLN A 68 2.49 -9.79 -3.79
CA GLN A 68 1.59 -10.84 -4.26
C GLN A 68 0.63 -10.34 -5.33
N ILE A 69 0.00 -9.17 -5.13
CA ILE A 69 -0.87 -8.56 -6.14
C ILE A 69 -0.09 -8.29 -7.42
N ARG A 70 1.18 -7.87 -7.33
CA ARG A 70 2.09 -7.75 -8.49
C ARG A 70 2.15 -9.04 -9.31
N LYS A 71 2.41 -10.20 -8.69
CA LYS A 71 2.51 -11.48 -9.43
C LYS A 71 1.23 -11.85 -10.17
N TRP A 72 0.07 -11.53 -9.61
CA TRP A 72 -1.22 -11.82 -10.25
C TRP A 72 -1.56 -10.86 -11.38
N GLN A 73 -1.14 -9.60 -11.29
CA GLN A 73 -1.45 -8.56 -12.26
C GLN A 73 -0.63 -8.68 -13.56
N TYR A 74 0.50 -9.40 -13.55
CA TYR A 74 1.35 -9.65 -14.71
C TYR A 74 1.12 -11.00 -15.42
N ARG A 75 -0.05 -11.66 -15.25
CA ARG A 75 -0.38 -12.80 -16.13
C ARG A 75 -0.65 -12.31 -17.54
N LEU A 76 0.44 -12.11 -18.29
CA LEU A 76 0.42 -11.91 -19.72
C LEU A 76 -0.03 -13.23 -20.39
N PRO A 77 -0.82 -13.16 -21.47
CA PRO A 77 -1.17 -14.36 -22.25
C PRO A 77 0.11 -15.03 -22.78
N ALA A 78 0.05 -16.35 -22.98
CA ALA A 78 1.20 -17.14 -23.43
C ALA A 78 1.78 -16.54 -24.72
N GLY A 79 3.10 -16.28 -24.73
CA GLY A 79 3.81 -15.67 -25.85
C GLY A 79 3.92 -14.14 -25.83
N VAL A 80 3.27 -13.44 -24.90
CA VAL A 80 3.39 -11.98 -24.74
C VAL A 80 4.34 -11.67 -23.58
N THR A 81 5.47 -11.02 -23.87
CA THR A 81 6.42 -10.56 -22.86
C THR A 81 6.19 -9.10 -22.48
N MET A 82 6.62 -8.71 -21.28
CA MET A 82 6.46 -7.33 -20.81
C MET A 82 7.18 -6.33 -21.71
N GLU A 83 8.37 -6.68 -22.20
CA GLU A 83 9.16 -5.86 -23.12
C GLU A 83 8.46 -5.67 -24.46
N MET A 84 7.84 -6.72 -25.00
CA MET A 84 7.04 -6.64 -26.22
C MET A 84 5.88 -5.66 -26.04
N VAL A 85 5.16 -5.75 -24.92
CA VAL A 85 4.05 -4.83 -24.62
C VAL A 85 4.55 -3.39 -24.49
N LEU A 86 5.62 -3.14 -23.76
CA LEU A 86 6.16 -1.79 -23.60
C LEU A 86 6.66 -1.21 -24.94
N ARG A 87 7.22 -2.06 -25.82
CA ARG A 87 7.68 -1.65 -27.15
C ARG A 87 6.53 -1.37 -28.12
N GLU A 88 5.49 -2.20 -28.10
CA GLU A 88 4.34 -2.07 -29.02
C GLU A 88 3.27 -1.10 -28.51
N SER A 89 3.24 -0.81 -27.21
CA SER A 89 2.20 0.02 -26.64
C SER A 89 2.34 1.47 -27.11
N PRO A 90 1.21 2.16 -27.34
CA PRO A 90 1.21 3.60 -27.65
C PRO A 90 1.53 4.47 -26.42
N TYR A 91 1.92 3.86 -25.29
CA TYR A 91 2.19 4.52 -24.03
C TYR A 91 3.69 4.49 -23.74
N GLU A 92 4.25 5.62 -23.34
CA GLU A 92 5.66 5.74 -22.97
C GLU A 92 5.80 6.07 -21.49
N LEU A 93 6.79 5.45 -20.85
CA LEU A 93 7.19 5.81 -19.51
C LEU A 93 8.21 6.96 -19.60
N ALA A 94 7.77 8.16 -19.26
CA ALA A 94 8.63 9.32 -19.14
C ALA A 94 9.00 9.55 -17.67
N HIS A 95 10.27 9.86 -17.42
CA HIS A 95 10.73 10.36 -16.13
C HIS A 95 10.96 11.86 -16.25
N PHE A 96 10.31 12.65 -15.41
CA PHE A 96 10.43 14.10 -15.46
C PHE A 96 11.57 14.54 -14.55
N GLN A 97 12.61 15.16 -15.12
CA GLN A 97 13.74 15.66 -14.33
C GLN A 97 13.25 16.75 -13.38
N GLY A 98 13.25 16.46 -12.08
CA GLY A 98 12.86 17.40 -11.02
C GLY A 98 11.75 16.90 -10.09
N GLU A 99 11.02 15.84 -10.46
CA GLU A 99 9.99 15.21 -9.62
C GLU A 99 10.31 13.72 -9.44
N ASP A 100 10.12 13.19 -8.23
CA ASP A 100 10.25 11.75 -7.92
C ASP A 100 9.14 10.88 -8.56
N ASP A 101 8.25 11.50 -9.34
CA ASP A 101 7.09 10.86 -9.95
C ASP A 101 7.38 10.46 -11.42
N TYR A 102 6.75 9.36 -11.83
CA TYR A 102 6.79 8.81 -13.17
C TYR A 102 5.54 9.23 -13.94
N ARG A 103 5.67 9.49 -15.25
CA ARG A 103 4.51 9.80 -16.10
C ARG A 103 4.38 8.75 -17.18
N VAL A 104 3.16 8.28 -17.39
CA VAL A 104 2.80 7.49 -18.56
C VAL A 104 2.17 8.43 -19.56
N VAL A 105 2.82 8.62 -20.72
CA VAL A 105 2.37 9.53 -21.77
C VAL A 105 1.77 8.72 -22.92
N ASP A 106 0.56 9.06 -23.37
CA ASP A 106 -0.01 8.51 -24.59
C ASP A 106 0.58 9.25 -25.81
N LYS A 107 1.30 8.53 -26.67
CA LYS A 107 1.95 9.09 -27.87
C LYS A 107 0.97 9.63 -28.90
N ARG A 108 -0.31 9.20 -28.84
CA ARG A 108 -1.32 9.59 -29.83
C ARG A 108 -1.96 10.93 -29.48
N THR A 109 -2.20 11.19 -28.20
CA THR A 109 -2.93 12.36 -27.72
C THR A 109 -2.04 13.36 -26.98
N GLY A 110 -0.87 12.93 -26.50
CA GLY A 110 0.00 13.72 -25.62
C GLY A 110 -0.51 13.80 -24.19
N GLU A 111 -1.63 13.14 -23.86
CA GLU A 111 -2.13 13.08 -22.48
C GLU A 111 -1.20 12.24 -21.60
N PHE A 112 -1.09 12.61 -20.32
CA PHE A 112 -0.26 11.89 -19.37
C PHE A 112 -0.98 11.56 -18.09
N VAL A 113 -0.56 10.46 -17.45
CA VAL A 113 -1.02 10.03 -16.13
C VAL A 113 0.19 9.91 -15.22
N GLU A 114 0.13 10.55 -14.06
CA GLU A 114 1.17 10.52 -13.04
C GLU A 114 1.09 9.26 -12.16
N TRP A 115 2.26 8.74 -11.81
CA TRP A 115 2.45 7.53 -11.04
C TRP A 115 3.63 7.70 -10.09
N LYS A 116 3.43 7.39 -8.80
CA LYS A 116 4.49 7.44 -7.78
C LYS A 116 5.53 6.32 -7.87
N ASP A 117 5.29 5.30 -8.70
CA ASP A 117 6.12 4.10 -8.76
C ASP A 117 6.20 3.61 -10.22
N PRO A 118 7.42 3.28 -10.70
CA PRO A 118 7.63 2.92 -12.10
C PRO A 118 7.02 1.55 -12.45
N ASP A 119 6.93 0.62 -11.50
CA ASP A 119 6.28 -0.67 -11.70
C ASP A 119 4.76 -0.49 -11.78
N GLY A 120 4.20 0.43 -11.01
CA GLY A 120 2.80 0.83 -11.09
C GLY A 120 2.44 1.39 -12.46
N ALA A 121 3.29 2.29 -12.97
CA ALA A 121 3.17 2.86 -14.30
C ALA A 121 3.22 1.79 -15.40
N LYS A 122 4.23 0.89 -15.36
CA LYS A 122 4.35 -0.24 -16.31
C LYS A 122 3.14 -1.19 -16.25
N ALA A 123 2.64 -1.50 -15.06
CA ALA A 123 1.47 -2.36 -14.89
C ALA A 123 0.21 -1.71 -15.48
N TRP A 124 0.08 -0.38 -15.38
CA TRP A 124 -1.00 0.35 -16.02
C TRP A 124 -0.92 0.28 -17.54
N ILE A 125 0.27 0.49 -18.13
CA ILE A 125 0.50 0.38 -19.58
C ILE A 125 0.06 -1.00 -20.10
N ILE A 126 0.49 -2.07 -19.43
CA ILE A 126 0.12 -3.45 -19.79
C ILE A 126 -1.39 -3.65 -19.76
N ARG A 127 -2.05 -3.13 -18.72
CA ARG A 127 -3.50 -3.27 -18.56
C ARG A 127 -4.26 -2.55 -19.67
N GLN A 128 -3.85 -1.35 -20.05
CA GLN A 128 -4.50 -0.61 -21.14
C GLN A 128 -4.27 -1.29 -22.49
N TYR A 129 -3.04 -1.74 -22.77
CA TYR A 129 -2.73 -2.47 -24.01
C TYR A 129 -3.57 -3.74 -24.15
N LEU A 130 -3.65 -4.57 -23.11
CA LEU A 130 -4.45 -5.80 -23.13
C LEU A 130 -5.96 -5.50 -23.27
N LYS A 131 -6.45 -4.43 -22.65
CA LYS A 131 -7.85 -3.99 -22.79
C LYS A 131 -8.15 -3.57 -24.22
N GLN A 132 -7.25 -2.80 -24.84
CA GLN A 132 -7.38 -2.37 -26.23
C GLN A 132 -7.41 -3.58 -27.18
N ARG A 133 -6.46 -4.50 -27.06
CA ARG A 133 -6.41 -5.73 -27.88
C ARG A 133 -7.67 -6.59 -27.74
N ARG A 134 -8.18 -6.73 -26.52
CA ARG A 134 -9.44 -7.45 -26.27
C ARG A 134 -10.63 -6.79 -26.96
N ASN A 135 -10.70 -5.46 -26.93
CA ASN A 135 -11.77 -4.71 -27.59
C ASN A 135 -11.68 -4.83 -29.12
N GLU A 136 -10.48 -4.73 -29.68
CA GLU A 136 -10.23 -4.95 -31.12
C GLU A 136 -10.60 -6.36 -31.58
N GLN A 137 -10.28 -7.37 -30.76
CA GLN A 137 -10.65 -8.75 -31.07
C GLN A 137 -12.16 -8.96 -30.99
N ARG A 138 -12.83 -8.33 -30.01
CA ARG A 138 -14.28 -8.40 -29.87
C ARG A 138 -15.00 -7.71 -31.02
N SER A 139 -14.54 -6.54 -31.47
CA SER A 139 -15.13 -5.85 -32.61
C SER A 139 -15.02 -6.66 -33.90
N ARG A 140 -13.90 -7.36 -34.13
CA ARG A 140 -13.72 -8.25 -35.30
C ARG A 140 -14.62 -9.50 -35.30
N ILE A 141 -15.06 -9.96 -34.12
CA ILE A 141 -15.96 -11.12 -34.01
C ILE A 141 -17.43 -10.69 -34.14
N SER A 142 -17.72 -9.40 -33.93
CA SER A 142 -19.08 -8.86 -33.86
C SER A 142 -19.54 -8.15 -35.15
N GLY A 143 -18.67 -8.00 -36.13
CA GLY A 143 -18.93 -7.37 -37.43
C GLY A 143 -18.64 -8.34 -38.55
#